data_AF-A0AAF0MKR9-F1
#
_entry.id   AF-A0AAF0MKR9-F1
#
_cell.length_a   1.000
_cell.length_b   1.000
_cell.length_c   1.000
_cell.angle_alpha   90.00
_cell.angle_beta   90.00
_cell.angle_gamma   90.00
#
_symmetry.space_group_name_H-M   'P 1'
#
loop_
_entity.id
_entity.type
_entity.pdbx_description
1 polymer ?
#
loop_
_entity_poly.entity_id
_entity_poly.type
_entity_poly.pdbx_seq_one_letter_code
_entity_poly.pdbx_strand_id
1 'polypeptide(L)'
;MTDNDDVMTRQDVLRRVPLANRPTVSSILDHIAVSAFHPTDLYVRADRTDGQPPLRIASGWVNGFTDRDEAVAAGGSRLEVWPSRERAPLWGLWMPENSRRDGGSNGPRRAEQQPCPTCGELMPLTNVCDVCG
;
A
#
# COMPACT_ATOMS: atom_id res chain seq x y z
N MET A 1 -1.79 -27.05 -27.91
CA MET A 1 -0.77 -25.98 -27.89
C MET A 1 -1.10 -25.17 -26.66
N THR A 2 -0.59 -25.60 -25.51
CA THR A 2 -0.88 -24.97 -24.23
C THR A 2 -0.10 -23.66 -24.20
N ASP A 3 -0.83 -22.54 -24.27
CA ASP A 3 -0.35 -21.25 -23.83
C ASP A 3 0.39 -21.45 -22.51
N ASN A 4 1.69 -21.17 -22.51
CA ASN A 4 2.43 -20.98 -21.27
C ASN A 4 1.74 -19.79 -20.59
N ASP A 5 0.88 -20.10 -19.62
CA ASP A 5 0.44 -19.15 -18.61
C ASP A 5 1.73 -18.50 -18.07
N ASP A 6 2.01 -17.27 -18.51
CA ASP A 6 3.19 -16.48 -18.11
C ASP A 6 2.93 -16.02 -16.67
N VAL A 7 2.99 -16.99 -15.75
CA VAL A 7 2.80 -16.77 -14.33
C VAL A 7 4.06 -16.07 -13.83
N MET A 8 3.91 -14.80 -13.49
CA MET A 8 4.98 -14.03 -12.91
C MET A 8 5.34 -14.57 -11.53
N THR A 9 6.62 -14.47 -11.15
CA THR A 9 7.02 -14.69 -9.77
C THR A 9 6.82 -13.42 -8.95
N ARG A 10 6.77 -13.55 -7.62
CA ARG A 10 6.82 -12.41 -6.70
C ARG A 10 8.01 -11.47 -7.00
N GLN A 11 9.17 -12.04 -7.36
CA GLN A 11 10.36 -11.27 -7.70
C GLN A 11 10.16 -10.43 -8.98
N ASP A 12 9.42 -10.95 -9.97
CA ASP A 12 9.07 -10.21 -11.18
C ASP A 12 8.15 -9.03 -10.88
N VAL A 13 7.18 -9.20 -9.99
CA VAL A 13 6.30 -8.10 -9.54
C VAL A 13 7.12 -6.99 -8.89
N LEU A 14 8.04 -7.33 -7.99
CA LEU A 14 8.91 -6.36 -7.33
C LEU A 14 9.82 -5.61 -8.33
N ARG A 15 10.24 -6.27 -9.41
CA ARG A 15 11.02 -5.62 -10.48
C ARG A 15 10.20 -4.59 -11.28
N ARG A 16 8.88 -4.75 -11.36
CA ARG A 16 7.97 -3.83 -12.09
C ARG A 16 7.59 -2.58 -11.31
N VAL A 17 7.88 -2.51 -10.00
CA VAL A 17 7.59 -1.33 -9.17
C VAL A 17 8.87 -0.59 -8.79
N PRO A 18 8.80 0.74 -8.55
CA PRO A 18 9.93 1.52 -8.05
C PRO A 18 10.52 0.95 -6.77
N LEU A 19 11.83 1.16 -6.55
CA LEU A 19 12.55 0.67 -5.37
C LEU A 19 11.88 1.12 -4.07
N ALA A 20 11.39 2.37 -4.00
CA ALA A 20 10.70 2.92 -2.84
C ALA A 20 9.38 2.20 -2.51
N ASN A 21 8.76 1.53 -3.49
CA ASN A 21 7.47 0.87 -3.35
C ASN A 21 7.59 -0.62 -3.03
N ARG A 22 8.76 -1.24 -3.31
CA ARG A 22 9.00 -2.67 -3.06
C ARG A 22 8.72 -3.10 -1.62
N PRO A 23 9.08 -2.34 -0.56
CA PRO A 23 8.73 -2.73 0.81
C PRO A 23 7.22 -2.78 1.03
N THR A 24 6.46 -1.85 0.45
CA THR A 24 4.99 -1.82 0.55
C THR A 24 4.38 -3.02 -0.16
N VAL A 25 4.83 -3.30 -1.40
CA VAL A 25 4.35 -4.46 -2.16
C VAL A 25 4.70 -5.77 -1.45
N SER A 26 5.91 -5.89 -0.90
CA SER A 26 6.27 -7.09 -0.10
C SER A 26 5.34 -7.25 1.10
N SER A 27 5.12 -6.19 1.89
CA SER A 27 4.21 -6.23 3.04
C SER A 27 2.82 -6.71 2.65
N ILE A 28 2.28 -6.17 1.54
CA ILE A 28 0.96 -6.58 1.02
C ILE A 28 0.95 -8.07 0.65
N LEU A 29 1.98 -8.55 -0.05
CA LEU A 29 2.08 -9.95 -0.47
C LEU A 29 2.40 -10.92 0.67
N ASP A 30 2.91 -10.42 1.79
CA ASP A 30 3.09 -11.21 3.03
C ASP A 30 1.80 -11.28 3.83
N HIS A 31 0.97 -10.24 3.77
CA HIS A 31 -0.32 -10.18 4.47
C HIS A 31 -1.44 -10.89 3.70
N ILE A 32 -1.42 -10.81 2.37
CA ILE A 32 -2.46 -11.36 1.49
C ILE A 32 -1.88 -12.53 0.71
N ALA A 33 -2.44 -13.73 0.93
CA ALA A 33 -2.03 -14.94 0.23
C ALA A 33 -2.44 -14.89 -1.24
N VAL A 34 -1.46 -14.87 -2.15
CA VAL A 34 -1.64 -14.84 -3.60
C VAL A 34 -1.28 -16.20 -4.19
N SER A 35 -2.15 -16.73 -5.06
CA SER A 35 -1.95 -18.01 -5.75
C SER A 35 -1.23 -17.84 -7.10
N ALA A 36 -1.45 -16.72 -7.80
CA ALA A 36 -0.86 -16.46 -9.11
C ALA A 36 -0.69 -14.97 -9.39
N PHE A 37 0.28 -14.63 -10.24
CA PHE A 37 0.50 -13.29 -10.74
C PHE A 37 0.42 -13.30 -12.27
N HIS A 38 -0.37 -12.40 -12.83
CA HIS A 38 -0.55 -12.27 -14.26
C HIS A 38 -0.12 -10.87 -14.71
N PRO A 39 0.78 -10.75 -15.70
CA PRO A 39 1.19 -9.47 -16.24
C PRO A 39 0.03 -8.83 -17.00
N THR A 40 -0.10 -7.51 -16.86
CA THR A 40 -0.84 -6.67 -17.82
C THR A 40 0.06 -5.52 -18.27
N ASP A 41 -0.43 -4.70 -19.21
CA ASP A 41 0.29 -3.52 -19.70
C ASP A 41 0.45 -2.44 -18.62
N LEU A 42 -0.52 -2.32 -17.71
CA LEU A 42 -0.61 -1.20 -16.75
C LEU A 42 -0.34 -1.61 -15.30
N TYR A 43 -0.59 -2.87 -14.96
CA TYR A 43 -0.47 -3.41 -13.62
C TYR A 43 -0.16 -4.90 -13.64
N VAL A 44 0.14 -5.48 -12.48
CA VAL A 44 0.13 -6.92 -12.27
C VAL A 44 -1.16 -7.29 -11.57
N ARG A 45 -1.89 -8.26 -12.13
CA ARG A 45 -3.04 -8.87 -11.45
C ARG A 45 -2.53 -9.98 -10.54
N ALA A 46 -2.85 -9.91 -9.25
CA ALA A 46 -2.51 -10.93 -8.28
C ALA A 46 -3.79 -11.62 -7.79
N ASP A 47 -3.94 -12.88 -8.14
CA ASP A 47 -5.10 -13.70 -7.79
C ASP A 47 -4.95 -14.21 -6.36
N ARG A 48 -5.95 -13.94 -5.52
CA ARG A 48 -5.90 -14.26 -4.09
C ARG A 48 -6.34 -15.70 -3.85
N THR A 49 -5.77 -16.33 -2.83
CA THR A 49 -6.10 -17.71 -2.45
C THR A 49 -7.40 -17.79 -1.64
N ASP A 50 -7.80 -16.70 -1.00
CA ASP A 50 -8.98 -16.59 -0.13
C ASP A 50 -10.31 -16.39 -0.89
N GLY A 51 -10.27 -16.40 -2.23
CA GLY A 51 -11.44 -16.18 -3.09
C GLY A 51 -11.93 -14.73 -3.14
N GLN A 52 -11.21 -13.79 -2.50
CA GLN A 52 -11.52 -12.37 -2.62
C GLN A 52 -11.11 -11.81 -3.98
N PRO A 53 -11.62 -10.64 -4.37
CA PRO A 53 -11.27 -10.02 -5.64
C PRO A 53 -9.76 -9.86 -5.81
N PRO A 54 -9.23 -10.07 -7.03
CA PRO A 54 -7.79 -10.01 -7.25
C PRO A 54 -7.25 -8.60 -7.03
N LEU A 55 -6.03 -8.54 -6.52
CA LEU A 55 -5.29 -7.29 -6.37
C LEU A 55 -4.78 -6.84 -7.73
N ARG A 56 -4.76 -5.53 -7.95
CA ARG A 56 -4.10 -4.86 -9.07
C ARG A 56 -2.94 -4.07 -8.49
N ILE A 57 -1.71 -4.48 -8.82
CA ILE A 57 -0.46 -3.87 -8.35
C ILE A 57 0.14 -3.07 -9.51
N ALA A 58 -0.05 -1.76 -9.48
CA ALA A 58 0.56 -0.85 -10.45
C ALA A 58 1.88 -0.28 -9.89
N SER A 59 2.57 0.54 -10.69
CA SER A 59 3.83 1.15 -10.25
C SER A 59 3.68 2.06 -9.03
N GLY A 60 2.54 2.74 -8.85
CA GLY A 60 2.32 3.72 -7.76
C GLY A 60 1.12 3.44 -6.85
N TRP A 61 0.37 2.36 -7.08
CA TRP A 61 -0.82 2.04 -6.29
C TRP A 61 -1.10 0.53 -6.27
N VAL A 62 -1.85 0.11 -5.24
CA VAL A 62 -2.46 -1.22 -5.17
C VAL A 62 -3.96 -1.06 -4.95
N ASN A 63 -4.79 -1.86 -5.61
CA ASN A 63 -6.25 -1.83 -5.47
C ASN A 63 -6.81 -3.25 -5.47
N GLY A 64 -7.97 -3.44 -4.88
CA GLY A 64 -8.65 -4.74 -4.77
C GLY A 64 -8.85 -5.21 -3.34
N PHE A 65 -8.63 -4.32 -2.37
CA PHE A 65 -8.88 -4.62 -0.96
C PHE A 65 -10.39 -4.62 -0.69
N THR A 66 -10.87 -5.51 0.19
CA THR A 66 -12.30 -5.65 0.51
C THR A 66 -12.85 -4.47 1.30
N ASP A 67 -12.01 -3.88 2.14
CA ASP A 67 -12.34 -2.77 3.01
C ASP A 67 -11.10 -1.92 3.30
N ARG A 68 -11.34 -0.80 4.00
CA ARG A 68 -10.30 0.16 4.35
C ARG A 68 -9.26 -0.44 5.30
N ASP A 69 -9.69 -1.26 6.25
CA ASP A 69 -8.85 -1.77 7.32
C ASP A 69 -7.90 -2.85 6.81
N GLU A 70 -8.34 -3.68 5.86
CA GLU A 70 -7.48 -4.60 5.12
C GLU A 70 -6.35 -3.85 4.38
N ALA A 71 -6.69 -2.77 3.66
CA ALA A 71 -5.69 -1.98 2.95
C ALA A 71 -4.65 -1.37 3.91
N VAL A 72 -5.11 -0.85 5.05
CA VAL A 72 -4.27 -0.28 6.11
C VAL A 72 -3.40 -1.35 6.77
N ALA A 73 -3.94 -2.52 7.06
CA ALA A 73 -3.23 -3.63 7.69
C ALA A 73 -2.14 -4.21 6.75
N ALA A 74 -2.44 -4.33 5.45
CA ALA A 74 -1.54 -4.91 4.47
C ALA A 74 -0.42 -3.94 4.05
N GLY A 75 -0.75 -2.68 3.75
CA GLY A 75 0.21 -1.70 3.21
C GLY A 75 0.80 -0.75 4.26
N GLY A 76 0.23 -0.68 5.45
CA GLY A 76 0.69 0.15 6.56
C GLY A 76 -0.15 1.41 6.79
N SER A 77 -0.29 1.79 8.07
CA SER A 77 -1.15 2.88 8.55
C SER A 77 -0.79 4.29 8.06
N ARG A 78 0.43 4.48 7.57
CA ARG A 78 0.92 5.79 7.11
C ARG A 78 0.61 6.08 5.64
N LEU A 79 0.07 5.11 4.90
CA LEU A 79 -0.25 5.27 3.48
C LEU A 79 -1.69 5.73 3.30
N GLU A 80 -1.92 6.55 2.27
CA GLU A 80 -3.25 7.01 1.92
C GLU A 80 -4.04 5.86 1.26
N VAL A 81 -5.25 5.62 1.76
CA VAL A 81 -6.21 4.66 1.22
C VAL A 81 -7.45 5.37 0.69
N TRP A 82 -8.06 4.85 -0.37
CA TRP A 82 -9.27 5.42 -0.97
C TRP A 82 -10.26 4.34 -1.38
N PRO A 83 -11.57 4.65 -1.37
CA PRO A 83 -12.57 3.78 -1.98
C PRO A 83 -12.42 3.81 -3.51
N SER A 84 -12.36 2.64 -4.14
CA SER A 84 -12.30 2.51 -5.59
C SER A 84 -13.68 2.76 -6.19
N ARG A 85 -13.78 3.79 -7.03
CA ARG A 85 -15.02 4.08 -7.78
C ARG A 85 -15.25 3.10 -8.92
N GLU A 86 -14.19 2.71 -9.62
CA GLU A 86 -14.26 1.76 -10.74
C GLU A 86 -14.57 0.33 -10.27
N ARG A 87 -14.02 -0.06 -9.12
CA ARG A 87 -14.15 -1.43 -8.57
C ARG A 87 -14.91 -1.44 -7.26
N ALA A 88 -15.98 -0.66 -7.13
CA ALA A 88 -16.78 -0.67 -5.91
C ALA A 88 -17.29 -2.10 -5.59
N PRO A 89 -17.32 -2.53 -4.31
CA PRO A 89 -17.05 -1.75 -3.09
C PRO A 89 -15.58 -1.79 -2.61
N LEU A 90 -14.62 -2.06 -3.49
CA LEU A 90 -13.21 -2.28 -3.11
C LEU A 90 -12.46 -0.99 -2.77
N TRP A 91 -11.30 -1.17 -2.13
CA TRP A 91 -10.40 -0.13 -1.69
C TRP A 91 -9.04 -0.22 -2.38
N GLY A 92 -8.36 0.92 -2.46
CA GLY A 92 -6.99 1.05 -2.94
C GLY A 92 -6.08 1.78 -1.95
N LEU A 93 -4.78 1.65 -2.17
CA LEU A 93 -3.69 2.19 -1.36
C LEU A 93 -2.57 2.78 -2.24
N TRP A 94 -2.06 3.95 -1.83
CA TRP A 94 -1.13 4.76 -2.61
C TRP A 94 0.25 4.44 -2.09
N MET A 95 1.13 4.02 -2.99
CA MET A 95 2.49 3.69 -2.60
C MET A 95 3.35 4.96 -2.48
N PRO A 96 4.47 4.93 -1.74
CA PRO A 96 5.29 6.11 -1.49
C PRO A 96 5.72 6.88 -2.74
N GLU A 97 6.08 6.18 -3.81
CA GLU A 97 6.40 6.76 -5.11
C GLU A 97 5.23 6.56 -6.06
N ASN A 98 4.47 7.64 -6.31
CA ASN A 98 3.34 7.62 -7.22
C ASN A 98 3.34 8.91 -8.05
N SER A 99 2.81 8.82 -9.27
CA SER A 99 2.70 9.96 -10.20
C SER A 99 1.64 11.00 -9.79
N ARG A 100 1.01 10.84 -8.62
CA ARG A 100 0.17 11.88 -8.00
C ARG A 100 1.01 13.04 -7.44
N ARG A 101 2.35 12.89 -7.36
CA ARG A 101 3.26 13.91 -6.82
C ARG A 101 3.46 15.17 -7.68
N ASP A 102 2.96 15.23 -8.91
CA ASP A 102 3.05 16.44 -9.74
C ASP A 102 1.88 17.43 -9.56
N GLY A 103 0.95 17.17 -8.63
CA GLY A 103 -0.18 18.08 -8.39
C GLY A 103 -0.78 17.97 -7.00
N GLY A 104 -0.17 18.67 -6.03
CA GLY A 104 -0.88 19.04 -4.81
C GLY A 104 -0.97 17.96 -3.74
N SER A 105 0.10 17.81 -2.96
CA SER A 105 0.10 17.89 -1.49
C SER A 105 1.40 17.29 -0.96
N ASN A 106 2.29 18.15 -0.49
CA ASN A 106 3.15 17.80 0.64
C ASN A 106 2.22 17.58 1.84
N GLY A 107 1.58 16.40 1.92
CA GLY A 107 1.03 15.94 3.18
C GLY A 107 2.23 15.83 4.12
N PRO A 108 2.31 16.59 5.23
CA PRO A 108 3.43 16.48 6.12
C PRO A 108 3.54 15.01 6.53
N ARG A 109 4.76 14.49 6.50
CA ARG A 109 5.13 13.34 7.32
C ARG A 109 4.74 13.73 8.75
N ARG A 110 3.52 13.41 9.19
CA ARG A 110 3.26 13.22 10.60
C ARG A 110 4.09 12.00 10.95
N ALA A 111 5.37 12.25 11.27
CA ALA A 111 6.00 11.51 12.33
C ALA A 111 4.93 11.45 13.43
N GLU A 112 4.44 10.23 13.69
CA GLU A 112 3.51 9.99 14.77
C GLU A 112 4.12 10.64 16.01
N GLN A 113 3.52 11.76 16.43
CA GLN A 113 3.88 12.45 17.65
C GLN A 113 3.60 11.44 18.74
N GLN A 114 4.66 10.82 19.27
CA GLN A 114 4.53 9.92 20.40
C GLN A 114 3.90 10.73 21.55
N PRO A 115 2.93 10.18 22.28
CA PRO A 115 2.44 10.84 23.48
C PRO A 115 3.59 10.97 24.50
N CYS A 116 3.66 12.09 25.19
CA CYS A 116 4.63 12.32 26.25
C CYS A 116 4.46 11.22 27.32
N PRO A 117 5.53 10.53 27.73
CA PRO A 117 5.44 9.46 28.73
C PRO A 117 5.03 9.97 30.13
N THR A 118 5.08 11.29 30.35
CA THR A 118 4.79 11.91 31.66
C THR A 118 3.35 12.41 31.76
N CYS A 119 2.84 13.10 30.74
CA CYS A 119 1.50 13.73 30.78
C CYS A 119 0.52 13.21 29.73
N GLY A 120 0.97 12.39 28.78
CA GLY A 120 0.11 11.82 27.73
C GLY A 120 -0.22 12.77 26.57
N GLU A 121 0.21 14.03 26.61
CA GLU A 121 0.01 14.99 25.51
C GLU A 121 0.87 14.65 24.27
N LEU A 122 0.37 14.98 23.08
CA LEU A 122 1.08 14.73 21.83
C LEU A 122 2.38 15.55 21.76
N MET A 123 3.53 14.89 21.60
CA MET A 123 4.82 15.60 21.57
C MET A 123 4.99 16.42 20.28
N PRO A 124 5.38 17.70 20.37
CA PRO A 124 5.73 18.49 19.19
C PRO A 124 6.98 17.91 18.49
N LEU A 125 7.24 18.34 17.26
CA LEU A 125 8.36 17.86 16.43
C LEU A 125 9.76 18.13 17.04
N THR A 126 9.84 18.95 18.08
CA THR A 126 11.06 19.23 18.85
C THR A 126 11.44 18.08 19.79
N ASN A 127 10.59 17.06 20.00
CA ASN A 127 10.74 15.99 21.00
C ASN A 127 10.89 16.49 22.45
N VAL A 128 10.44 17.71 22.72
CA VAL A 128 10.39 18.33 24.06
C VAL A 128 8.93 18.63 24.34
N CYS A 129 8.41 18.22 25.50
CA CYS A 129 7.00 18.41 25.81
C CYS A 129 6.78 19.82 26.34
N ASP A 130 5.94 20.63 25.70
CA ASP A 130 5.66 22.01 26.16
C ASP A 130 5.05 22.07 27.57
N VAL A 131 4.48 20.96 28.05
CA VAL A 131 3.89 20.83 29.39
C VAL A 131 4.90 20.35 30.43
N CYS A 132 5.83 19.47 30.06
CA CYS A 132 6.74 18.81 31.00
C CYS A 132 8.17 19.34 30.98
N GLY A 133 8.59 20.05 29.91
CA GLY A 133 9.98 20.43 29.65
C GLY A 133 10.80 19.25 29.18
#